data_AF-A0A1Q9S0Z4-F1
#
_entry.id   AF-A0A1Q9S0Z4-F1
#
_cell.length_a   1.000
_cell.length_b   1.000
_cell.length_c   1.000
_cell.angle_alpha   90.00
_cell.angle_beta   90.00
_cell.angle_gamma   90.00
#
_symmetry.space_group_name_H-M   'P 1'
#
loop_
_entity.id
_entity.type
_entity.pdbx_description
1 polymer ?
#
loop_
_entity_poly.entity_id
_entity_poly.type
_entity_poly.pdbx_seq_one_letter_code
_entity_poly.pdbx_strand_id
1 'polypeptide(L)' 'MPAAERFSRIYRGRPELIDHILASHQVTHAVADRAVTTGPAPASIGDNPNSRRDAPGSDHRPAIATINLT' A
#
# COMPACT_ATOMS: atom_id res chain seq x y z
N MET A 1 9.37 3.68 6.59
CA MET A 1 9.21 2.72 5.47
C MET A 1 10.28 2.95 4.39
N PRO A 2 10.92 1.88 3.87
CA PRO A 2 11.90 1.96 2.78
C PRO A 2 11.33 2.58 1.50
N ALA A 3 12.17 3.22 0.67
CA ALA A 3 11.71 3.91 -0.54
C ALA A 3 11.01 2.98 -1.55
N ALA A 4 11.51 1.75 -1.72
CA ALA A 4 10.91 0.73 -2.58
C ALA A 4 9.52 0.24 -2.12
N GLU A 5 9.10 0.62 -0.91
CA GLU A 5 7.79 0.29 -0.35
C GLU A 5 6.82 1.49 -0.38
N ARG A 6 7.27 2.69 -0.80
CA ARG A 6 6.47 3.94 -0.81
C ARG A 6 5.59 4.10 -2.04
N PHE A 7 4.87 3.05 -2.39
CA PHE A 7 3.82 3.10 -3.41
C PHE A 7 2.85 1.95 -3.16
N SER A 8 1.61 2.13 -3.59
CA SER A 8 0.58 1.12 -3.50
C SER A 8 0.13 0.63 -4.87
N ARG A 9 0.32 1.41 -5.95
CA ARG A 9 -0.03 1.03 -7.32
C ARG A 9 1.09 1.39 -8.30
N ILE A 10 1.10 0.76 -9.47
CA ILE A 10 1.93 1.18 -10.60
C ILE A 10 1.01 1.48 -11.80
N TYR A 11 0.98 2.73 -12.24
CA TYR A 11 0.19 3.17 -13.39
C TYR A 11 1.12 3.59 -14.53
N ARG A 12 1.02 2.92 -15.68
CA ARG A 12 1.87 3.14 -16.87
C ARG A 12 3.37 3.22 -16.52
N GLY A 13 3.83 2.31 -15.67
CA GLY A 13 5.21 2.23 -15.19
C GLY A 13 5.59 3.21 -14.08
N ARG A 14 4.68 4.11 -13.66
CA ARG A 14 4.92 5.09 -12.60
C ARG A 14 4.39 4.58 -11.25
N PRO A 15 5.22 4.50 -10.21
CA PRO A 15 4.76 4.20 -8.86
C PRO A 15 3.87 5.31 -8.32
N GLU A 16 2.76 4.94 -7.68
CA GLU A 16 1.78 5.85 -7.10
C GLU A 16 1.51 5.50 -5.64
N LEU A 17 1.60 6.49 -4.76
CA LEU A 17 1.24 6.37 -3.34
C LEU A 17 -0.15 6.98 -3.16
N ILE A 18 -1.18 6.15 -3.26
CA ILE A 18 -2.58 6.60 -3.26
C ILE A 18 -3.43 5.97 -2.15
N ASP A 19 -2.94 4.90 -1.53
CA ASP A 19 -3.63 4.23 -0.41
C ASP A 19 -3.01 4.60 0.93
N HIS A 20 -3.87 4.86 1.91
CA HIS A 20 -3.47 5.35 3.23
C HIS A 20 -4.28 4.68 4.33
N ILE A 21 -3.63 4.36 5.44
CA ILE A 21 -4.29 4.02 6.70
C ILE A 21 -4.16 5.27 7.58
N LEU A 22 -5.29 5.91 7.89
CA LEU A 22 -5.33 7.03 8.81
C LEU A 22 -5.64 6.52 10.21
N ALA A 23 -4.88 6.99 11.20
CA ALA A 23 -5.11 6.71 12.61
C ALA A 23 -5.34 8.01 13.37
N SER A 24 -6.13 7.95 14.45
CA SER A 24 -6.32 9.09 15.34
C SER A 24 -4.97 9.57 15.87
N HIS A 25 -4.74 10.89 15.91
CA HIS A 25 -3.49 11.46 16.40
C HIS A 25 -3.13 10.94 17.81
N GLN A 26 -4.13 10.75 18.67
CA GLN A 26 -3.97 10.22 20.03
C GLN A 26 -3.28 8.85 20.10
N VAL A 27 -3.37 8.00 19.06
CA VAL A 27 -2.76 6.66 19.06
C VAL A 27 -1.47 6.56 18.23
N THR A 28 -1.02 7.66 17.62
CA THR A 28 0.17 7.66 16.75
C THR A 28 1.46 7.32 17.51
N HIS A 29 1.52 7.61 18.81
CA HIS A 29 2.64 7.25 19.69
C HIS A 29 2.82 5.73 19.84
N ALA A 30 1.78 4.94 19.57
CA ALA A 30 1.81 3.47 19.62
C ALA A 30 2.23 2.82 18.29
N VAL A 31 2.53 3.62 17.26
CA VAL A 31 3.02 3.13 15.97
C VAL A 31 4.55 3.03 16.02
N ALA A 32 5.05 1.81 16.15
CA ALA A 32 6.49 1.55 16.20
C ALA A 32 7.18 1.85 14.86
N ASP A 33 8.51 2.01 14.91
CA ASP A 33 9.31 2.03 13.70
C ASP A 33 9.10 0.75 12.88
N ARG A 34 8.95 0.91 11.56
CA ARG A 34 8.66 -0.18 10.61
C ARG A 34 7.37 -0.97 10.91
N ALA A 35 6.44 -0.42 11.68
CA ALA A 35 5.11 -0.99 11.91
C ALA A 35 4.24 -1.03 10.65
N VAL A 36 4.65 -0.36 9.58
CA VAL A 36 3.97 -0.32 8.29
C VAL A 36 4.80 -1.07 7.25
N THR A 37 4.16 -2.03 6.58
CA THR A 37 4.72 -2.82 5.49
C THR A 37 3.76 -2.86 4.32
N THR A 38 4.27 -3.28 3.16
CA THR A 38 3.49 -3.49 1.94
C THR A 38 3.77 -4.87 1.36
N GLY A 39 2.79 -5.43 0.63
CA GLY A 39 2.94 -6.69 -0.09
C GLY A 39 3.92 -6.61 -1.28
N PRO A 40 4.06 -7.68 -2.09
CA PRO A 40 4.89 -7.66 -3.30
C PRO A 40 4.44 -6.56 -4.29
N ALA A 41 5.34 -6.11 -5.16
CA ALA A 41 4.99 -5.12 -6.19
C ALA A 41 3.92 -5.71 -7.13
N PRO A 42 2.85 -4.96 -7.45
CA PRO A 42 1.81 -5.42 -8.36
C PRO A 42 2.29 -5.23 -9.80
N ALA A 43 1.56 -5.81 -10.75
CA ALA A 43 1.78 -5.49 -12.15
C ALA A 43 1.41 -4.02 -12.43
N SER A 44 2.12 -3.37 -13.36
CA SER A 44 1.70 -2.06 -13.87
C SER A 44 0.38 -2.19 -14.62
N ILE A 45 -0.51 -1.20 -14.45
CA ILE A 45 -1.78 -1.13 -15.18
C ILE A 45 -1.93 0.15 -15.99
N GLY A 46 -2.87 0.15 -16.93
CA GLY A 46 -3.24 1.30 -17.76
C GLY A 46 -4.59 1.89 -17.35
N ASP A 47 -5.27 2.52 -18.30
CA ASP A 47 -6.48 3.32 -18.05
C ASP A 47 -7.73 2.47 -17.82
N ASN A 48 -7.69 1.21 -18.25
CA ASN A 48 -8.76 0.26 -18.02
C ASN A 48 -8.42 -0.62 -16.80
N PRO A 49 -8.90 -0.27 -15.59
CA PRO A 49 -8.65 -1.10 -14.40
C PRO A 49 -9.30 -2.47 -14.50
N ASN A 50 -10.39 -2.61 -15.28
CA ASN A 50 -11.09 -3.89 -15.45
C ASN A 50 -10.33 -4.89 -16.33
N SER A 51 -9.25 -4.47 -16.99
CA SER A 51 -8.42 -5.36 -17.83
C SER A 51 -7.82 -6.55 -17.06
N ARG A 52 -7.79 -6.48 -15.73
CA ARG A 52 -7.24 -7.52 -14.84
C ARG A 52 -8.28 -8.22 -13.96
N ARG A 53 -9.57 -8.09 -14.25
CA ARG A 53 -10.65 -8.62 -13.40
C ARG A 53 -10.48 -10.11 -13.05
N ASP A 54 -10.04 -10.92 -14.01
CA ASP A 54 -9.86 -12.37 -13.85
C ASP A 54 -8.40 -12.77 -13.63
N ALA A 55 -7.50 -11.78 -13.50
CA ALA A 55 -6.09 -12.04 -13.21
C ALA A 55 -5.89 -12.27 -11.71
N PRO A 56 -4.93 -13.14 -11.31
CA PRO A 56 -4.58 -13.29 -9.90
C PRO A 56 -4.06 -11.99 -9.28
N GLY A 57 -4.54 -11.69 -8.07
CA GLY A 57 -4.07 -10.58 -7.23
C GLY A 57 -4.63 -9.20 -7.62
N SER A 58 -4.57 -8.27 -6.66
CA SER A 58 -4.95 -6.87 -6.88
C SER A 58 -3.85 -6.10 -7.62
N ASP A 59 -4.24 -5.07 -8.37
CA ASP A 59 -3.36 -4.04 -8.91
C ASP A 59 -2.87 -3.03 -7.86
N HIS A 60 -3.39 -3.12 -6.63
CA HIS A 60 -2.90 -2.42 -5.46
C HIS A 60 -2.15 -3.38 -4.51
N ARG A 61 -1.12 -2.84 -3.85
CA ARG A 61 -0.43 -3.51 -2.74
C ARG A 61 -1.24 -3.32 -1.47
N PRO A 62 -1.43 -4.37 -0.65
CA PRO A 62 -1.99 -4.17 0.67
C PRO A 62 -1.05 -3.31 1.51
N ALA A 63 -1.60 -2.29 2.17
CA ALA A 63 -0.94 -1.59 3.27
C ALA A 63 -1.27 -2.33 4.57
N ILE A 64 -0.25 -2.73 5.31
CA ILE A 64 -0.42 -3.47 6.57
C ILE A 64 0.23 -2.66 7.67
N ALA A 65 -0.55 -2.28 8.68
CA ALA A 65 -0.08 -1.56 9.86
C ALA A 65 -0.35 -2.39 11.12
N THR A 66 0.67 -2.60 11.95
CA THR A 66 0.52 -3.19 13.29
C THR A 66 0.57 -2.08 14.33
N ILE A 67 -0.53 -1.86 15.03
CA ILE A 67 -0.65 -0.83 16.07
C ILE A 67 -0.95 -1.54 17.40
N ASN A 68 -0.05 -1.39 18.36
CA ASN A 68 -0.18 -2.05 19.66
C ASN A 68 -0.80 -1.07 20.67
N LEU A 69 -2.11 -1.17 20.84
CA LEU A 69 -2.84 -0.39 21.83
C LEU A 69 -2.73 -1.12 23.17
N THR A 70 -1.79 -0.70 24.01
CA THR A 70 -1.67 -1.16 25.40
C THR A 70 -2.81 -0.64 26.25
#